data_AF-A0A0Q5TAH2-F1
#
_entry.id   AF-A0A0Q5TAH2-F1
#
_cell.length_a   1.000
_cell.length_b   1.000
_cell.length_c   1.000
_cell.angle_alpha   90.00
_cell.angle_beta   90.00
_cell.angle_gamma   90.00
#
_symmetry.space_group_name_H-M   'P 1'
#
loop_
_entity.id
_entity.type
_entity.pdbx_description
1 polymer ?
#
loop_
_entity_poly.entity_id
_entity_poly.type
_entity_poly.pdbx_seq_one_letter_code
_entity_poly.pdbx_strand_id
1 'polypeptide(L)'
;MIDIVNIRGERKVLYENFNVLRDFNSNESAPLNNTLFVVAVASIDRLTWLVKVVIPEISPDVQLNKPKGATHYKITAGAALVILDHAVGIEIIVTSESDAFPNNSATPGFTLNNTLAPNALAPILLVFGVSFYQEVNSGYYSLNN
;
A
#
# COMPACT_ATOMS: atom_id res chain seq x y z
N MET A 1 13.43 8.62 25.19
CA MET A 1 14.02 7.63 26.11
C MET A 1 15.31 7.12 25.48
N ILE A 2 16.43 7.06 26.22
CA ILE A 2 17.73 6.64 25.68
C ILE A 2 17.83 5.10 25.76
N ASP A 3 18.27 4.46 24.68
CA ASP A 3 18.54 3.01 24.67
C ASP A 3 19.82 2.74 25.47
N ILE A 4 19.68 1.97 26.57
CA ILE A 4 20.76 1.59 27.50
C ILE A 4 21.30 0.18 27.24
N VAL A 5 20.71 -0.58 26.32
CA VAL A 5 21.06 -1.99 26.06
C VAL A 5 22.06 -2.10 24.91
N ASN A 6 21.86 -1.34 23.84
CA ASN A 6 22.74 -1.41 22.66
C ASN A 6 23.83 -0.33 22.70
N ILE A 7 25.07 -0.72 22.37
CA ILE A 7 26.15 0.25 22.19
C ILE A 7 25.87 1.15 20.97
N ARG A 8 26.51 2.32 20.95
CA ARG A 8 26.33 3.29 19.87
C ARG A 8 26.73 2.66 18.52
N GLY A 9 25.78 2.60 17.59
CA GLY A 9 25.96 1.96 16.28
C GLY A 9 25.33 0.57 16.16
N GLU A 10 24.93 -0.05 17.27
CA GLU A 10 24.30 -1.39 17.29
C GLU A 10 22.80 -1.35 17.65
N ARG A 11 22.19 -0.15 17.64
CA ARG A 11 20.75 -0.01 17.90
C ARG A 11 19.97 -0.75 16.84
N LYS A 12 19.07 -1.62 17.29
CA LYS A 12 18.19 -2.39 16.42
C LYS A 12 16.81 -1.74 16.34
N VAL A 13 16.18 -1.84 15.16
CA VAL A 13 14.77 -1.52 15.02
C VAL A 13 13.97 -2.74 15.44
N LEU A 14 13.22 -2.61 16.52
CA LEU A 14 12.36 -3.65 17.06
C LEU A 14 10.95 -3.51 16.49
N TYR A 15 10.15 -4.57 16.61
CA TYR A 15 8.78 -4.62 16.11
C TYR A 15 7.92 -3.43 16.61
N GLU A 16 8.06 -3.06 17.88
CA GLU A 16 7.36 -1.95 18.51
C GLU A 16 7.68 -0.58 17.89
N ASN A 17 8.79 -0.44 17.17
CA ASN A 17 9.14 0.81 16.51
C ASN A 17 8.36 1.03 15.20
N PHE A 18 7.75 0.00 14.63
CA PHE A 18 7.03 0.09 13.36
C PHE A 18 5.69 0.83 13.45
N ASN A 19 5.19 1.11 14.66
CA ASN A 19 3.92 1.83 14.83
C ASN A 19 3.95 3.25 14.23
N VAL A 20 5.14 3.85 14.05
CA VAL A 20 5.32 5.15 13.37
C VAL A 20 4.94 5.11 11.88
N LEU A 21 4.96 3.92 11.26
CA LEU A 21 4.63 3.74 9.84
C LEU A 21 3.12 3.53 9.63
N ARG A 22 2.33 3.47 10.71
CA ARG A 22 0.87 3.41 10.60
C ARG A 22 0.34 4.73 10.06
N ASP A 23 -0.49 4.64 9.02
CA ASP A 23 -1.05 5.79 8.30
C ASP A 23 0.03 6.75 7.73
N PHE A 24 1.26 6.25 7.57
CA PHE A 24 2.34 7.00 6.97
C PHE A 24 2.04 7.28 5.49
N ASN A 25 2.31 8.51 5.08
CA ASN A 25 2.08 8.95 3.71
C ASN A 25 3.39 9.05 2.96
N SER A 26 3.59 8.17 1.98
CA SER A 26 4.82 8.16 1.18
C SER A 26 4.86 9.27 0.12
N ASN A 27 3.75 9.97 -0.14
CA ASN A 27 3.67 11.05 -1.11
C ASN A 27 3.09 12.32 -0.45
N GLU A 28 3.98 13.24 -0.05
CA GLU A 28 3.55 14.51 0.55
C GLU A 28 2.82 15.43 -0.45
N SER A 29 3.15 15.35 -1.74
CA SER A 29 2.53 16.19 -2.79
C SER A 29 1.10 15.78 -3.11
N ALA A 30 0.77 14.49 -2.99
CA ALA A 30 -0.54 13.94 -3.25
C ALA A 30 -0.90 12.89 -2.18
N PRO A 31 -1.15 13.34 -0.93
CA PRO A 31 -1.35 12.43 0.17
C PRO A 31 -2.58 11.54 -0.07
N LEU A 32 -2.47 10.23 0.17
CA LEU A 32 -3.53 9.27 -0.19
C LEU A 32 -4.91 9.64 0.39
N ASN A 33 -4.95 10.16 1.62
CA ASN A 33 -6.16 10.63 2.29
C ASN A 33 -6.80 11.89 1.66
N ASN A 34 -6.10 12.58 0.77
CA ASN A 34 -6.60 13.71 -0.04
C ASN A 34 -6.83 13.34 -1.51
N THR A 35 -6.53 12.08 -1.87
CA THR A 35 -6.60 11.58 -3.24
C THR A 35 -7.70 10.52 -3.40
N LEU A 36 -7.85 9.64 -2.41
CA LEU A 36 -8.79 8.54 -2.40
C LEU A 36 -9.57 8.55 -1.07
N PHE A 37 -10.87 8.84 -1.15
CA PHE A 37 -11.76 8.98 0.01
C PHE A 37 -12.60 7.72 0.22
N VAL A 38 -11.92 6.57 0.42
CA VAL A 38 -12.58 5.28 0.69
C VAL A 38 -12.04 4.66 1.97
N VAL A 39 -12.91 3.95 2.69
CA VAL A 39 -12.52 3.19 3.87
C VAL A 39 -12.14 1.78 3.43
N ALA A 40 -10.89 1.61 3.00
CA ALA A 40 -10.35 0.29 2.69
C ALA A 40 -10.06 -0.47 4.00
N VAL A 41 -10.47 -1.73 4.07
CA VAL A 41 -10.28 -2.57 5.26
C VAL A 41 -9.14 -3.55 5.02
N ALA A 42 -8.03 -3.34 5.73
CA ALA A 42 -6.89 -4.24 5.71
C ALA A 42 -7.01 -5.33 6.79
N SER A 43 -6.61 -6.56 6.44
CA SER A 43 -6.52 -7.67 7.39
C SER A 43 -5.29 -8.53 7.10
N ILE A 44 -4.68 -9.08 8.15
CA ILE A 44 -3.52 -9.96 8.06
C ILE A 44 -3.86 -11.27 8.77
N ASP A 45 -3.80 -12.37 8.02
CA ASP A 45 -3.86 -13.72 8.57
C ASP A 45 -2.44 -14.27 8.69
N ARG A 46 -1.95 -14.47 9.92
CA ARG A 46 -0.60 -15.01 10.20
C ARG A 46 -0.53 -16.54 10.14
N LEU A 47 -1.66 -17.24 10.09
CA LEU A 47 -1.71 -18.68 9.87
C LEU A 47 -1.47 -18.98 8.39
N THR A 48 -2.13 -18.24 7.50
CA THR A 48 -2.02 -18.42 6.05
C THR A 48 -1.06 -17.44 5.37
N TRP A 49 -0.50 -16.49 6.11
CA TRP A 49 0.37 -15.41 5.62
C TRP A 49 -0.27 -14.51 4.55
N LEU A 50 -1.60 -14.37 4.64
CA LEU A 50 -2.38 -13.65 3.65
C LEU A 50 -2.69 -12.24 4.15
N VAL A 51 -2.21 -11.25 3.41
CA VAL A 51 -2.52 -9.83 3.60
C VAL A 51 -3.59 -9.44 2.60
N LYS A 52 -4.76 -9.04 3.10
CA LYS A 52 -5.90 -8.64 2.26
C LYS A 52 -6.21 -7.16 2.45
N VAL A 53 -6.62 -6.52 1.37
CA VAL A 53 -7.26 -5.20 1.39
C VAL A 53 -8.60 -5.33 0.70
N VAL A 54 -9.68 -5.10 1.45
CA VAL A 54 -11.05 -5.04 0.93
C VAL A 54 -11.39 -3.60 0.62
N ILE A 55 -11.71 -3.32 -0.64
CA ILE A 55 -12.05 -2.01 -1.15
C ILE A 55 -13.55 -1.99 -1.43
N PRO A 56 -14.31 -1.03 -0.86
CA PRO A 56 -15.74 -0.90 -1.15
C PRO A 56 -15.96 -0.42 -2.59
N GLU A 57 -17.23 -0.30 -2.99
CA GLU A 57 -17.56 0.40 -4.24
C GLU A 57 -16.96 1.82 -4.23
N ILE A 58 -16.42 2.22 -5.38
CA ILE A 58 -15.85 3.55 -5.59
C ILE A 58 -16.72 4.30 -6.58
N SER A 59 -17.25 5.45 -6.16
CA SER A 59 -17.86 6.46 -7.02
C SER A 59 -16.83 7.54 -7.35
N PRO A 60 -16.20 7.52 -8.55
CA PRO A 60 -15.05 8.39 -8.86
C PRO A 60 -15.31 9.90 -8.75
N ASP A 61 -16.56 10.36 -8.89
CA ASP A 61 -16.89 11.78 -8.80
C ASP A 61 -16.97 12.30 -7.36
N VAL A 62 -17.09 11.39 -6.39
CA VAL A 62 -17.18 11.71 -4.97
C VAL A 62 -15.93 11.31 -4.23
N GLN A 63 -15.32 10.18 -4.60
CA GLN A 63 -14.28 9.51 -3.81
C GLN A 63 -12.88 9.57 -4.41
N LEU A 64 -12.70 10.18 -5.59
CA LEU A 64 -11.40 10.36 -6.22
C LEU A 64 -11.12 11.82 -6.52
N ASN A 65 -10.05 12.36 -5.93
CA ASN A 65 -9.46 13.61 -6.37
C ASN A 65 -8.46 13.30 -7.50
N LYS A 66 -8.98 13.28 -8.73
CA LYS A 66 -8.26 12.87 -9.95
C LYS A 66 -7.55 14.06 -10.60
N PRO A 67 -6.30 13.90 -11.08
CA PRO A 67 -5.61 14.95 -11.81
C PRO A 67 -6.32 15.25 -13.15
N LYS A 68 -6.13 16.46 -13.66
CA LYS A 68 -6.70 16.87 -14.95
C LYS A 68 -6.18 15.95 -16.07
N GLY A 69 -7.09 15.43 -16.90
CA GLY A 69 -6.76 14.53 -18.00
C GLY A 69 -6.73 13.04 -17.62
N ALA A 70 -6.91 12.69 -16.35
CA ALA A 70 -7.13 11.30 -15.96
C ALA A 70 -8.42 10.78 -16.61
N THR A 71 -8.34 9.56 -17.11
CA THR A 71 -9.48 8.79 -17.66
C THR A 71 -9.69 7.49 -16.90
N HIS A 72 -8.62 6.94 -16.33
CA HIS A 72 -8.61 5.67 -15.63
C HIS A 72 -7.77 5.78 -14.36
N TYR A 73 -7.96 4.81 -13.47
CA TYR A 73 -7.15 4.64 -12.28
C TYR A 73 -6.93 3.16 -11.97
N LYS A 74 -5.87 2.86 -11.23
CA LYS A 74 -5.61 1.55 -10.65
C LYS A 74 -5.41 1.68 -9.16
N ILE A 75 -5.81 0.65 -8.42
CA ILE A 75 -5.52 0.51 -7.00
C ILE A 75 -4.44 -0.55 -6.84
N THR A 76 -3.43 -0.25 -6.03
CA THR A 76 -2.30 -1.15 -5.75
C THR A 76 -2.19 -1.40 -4.26
N ALA A 77 -1.89 -2.65 -3.90
CA ALA A 77 -1.49 -3.02 -2.56
C ALA A 77 -0.18 -3.80 -2.62
N GLY A 78 0.71 -3.55 -1.67
CA GLY A 78 1.96 -4.27 -1.51
C GLY A 78 2.12 -4.72 -0.06
N ALA A 79 2.49 -5.98 0.13
CA ALA A 79 2.83 -6.52 1.43
C ALA A 79 4.31 -6.89 1.47
N ALA A 80 4.98 -6.59 2.58
CA ALA A 80 6.38 -6.89 2.76
C ALA A 80 6.67 -7.48 4.13
N LEU A 81 7.54 -8.49 4.19
CA LEU A 81 8.24 -8.86 5.41
C LEU A 81 9.48 -7.99 5.53
N VAL A 82 9.60 -7.27 6.64
CA VAL A 82 10.70 -6.33 6.85
C VAL A 82 11.56 -6.78 8.02
N ILE A 83 12.83 -7.04 7.77
CA ILE A 83 13.81 -7.36 8.80
C ILE A 83 14.96 -6.37 8.65
N LEU A 84 15.05 -5.40 9.55
CA LEU A 84 16.08 -4.34 9.53
C LEU A 84 17.36 -4.73 10.28
N ASP A 85 17.61 -6.03 10.44
CA ASP A 85 18.87 -6.55 10.96
C ASP A 85 19.77 -6.96 9.78
N HIS A 86 20.95 -6.32 9.69
CA HIS A 86 21.94 -6.51 8.63
C HIS A 86 22.34 -7.98 8.42
N ALA A 87 22.17 -8.85 9.42
CA ALA A 87 22.53 -10.26 9.32
C ALA A 87 21.54 -11.12 8.52
N VAL A 88 20.29 -10.67 8.34
CA VAL A 88 19.20 -11.53 7.81
C VAL A 88 18.72 -11.11 6.42
N GLY A 89 18.82 -9.83 6.05
CA GLY A 89 18.80 -9.36 4.65
C GLY A 89 17.70 -9.90 3.72
N ILE A 90 16.52 -10.24 4.23
CA ILE A 90 15.42 -10.77 3.42
C ILE A 90 14.28 -9.75 3.40
N GLU A 91 14.14 -9.08 2.26
CA GLU A 91 12.96 -8.29 1.91
C GLU A 91 12.16 -9.08 0.87
N ILE A 92 11.08 -9.72 1.32
CA ILE A 92 10.12 -10.35 0.40
C ILE A 92 8.96 -9.39 0.28
N ILE A 93 8.78 -8.85 -0.93
CA ILE A 93 7.67 -7.95 -1.28
C ILE A 93 6.77 -8.69 -2.27
N VAL A 94 5.47 -8.69 -2.00
CA VAL A 94 4.44 -9.18 -2.91
C VAL A 94 3.48 -8.03 -3.19
N THR A 95 3.18 -7.81 -4.46
CA THR A 95 2.28 -6.74 -4.90
C THR A 95 1.10 -7.31 -5.69
N SER A 96 0.00 -6.60 -5.62
CA SER A 96 -1.23 -6.88 -6.34
C SER A 96 -1.83 -5.55 -6.81
N GLU A 97 -2.39 -5.54 -8.01
CA GLU A 97 -3.07 -4.38 -8.58
C GLU A 97 -4.43 -4.76 -9.14
N SER A 98 -5.32 -3.78 -9.21
CA SER A 98 -6.58 -3.91 -9.93
C SER A 98 -6.39 -3.77 -11.45
N ASP A 99 -7.44 -4.10 -12.19
CA ASP A 99 -7.59 -3.62 -13.55
C ASP A 99 -7.60 -2.07 -13.61
N ALA A 100 -7.38 -1.53 -14.80
CA ALA A 100 -7.55 -0.10 -15.05
C ALA A 100 -9.06 0.22 -15.09
N PHE A 101 -9.56 0.84 -14.02
CA PHE A 101 -10.96 1.22 -13.94
C PHE A 101 -11.20 2.59 -14.56
N PRO A 102 -12.26 2.76 -15.37
CA PRO A 102 -12.61 4.07 -15.90
C PRO A 102 -13.10 4.98 -14.77
N ASN A 103 -12.75 6.25 -14.82
CA ASN A 103 -13.07 7.23 -13.76
C ASN A 103 -14.38 7.99 -13.98
N ASN A 104 -15.22 7.51 -14.90
CA ASN A 104 -16.51 8.09 -15.30
C ASN A 104 -17.70 7.17 -14.96
N SER A 105 -17.47 6.08 -14.24
CA SER A 105 -18.50 5.15 -13.78
C SER A 105 -18.12 4.56 -12.43
N ALA A 106 -19.12 4.10 -11.68
CA ALA A 106 -18.89 3.44 -10.40
C ALA A 106 -18.11 2.14 -10.61
N THR A 107 -17.10 1.92 -9.75
CA THR A 107 -16.32 0.70 -9.71
C THR A 107 -16.85 -0.19 -8.59
N PRO A 108 -17.34 -1.40 -8.88
CA PRO A 108 -17.81 -2.33 -7.85
C PRO A 108 -16.72 -2.64 -6.82
N GLY A 109 -17.11 -2.95 -5.59
CA GLY A 109 -16.15 -3.35 -4.55
C GLY A 109 -15.36 -4.60 -4.91
N PHE A 110 -14.10 -4.66 -4.48
CA PHE A 110 -13.17 -5.74 -4.81
C PHE A 110 -12.15 -5.97 -3.70
N THR A 111 -11.30 -6.99 -3.85
CA THR A 111 -10.28 -7.34 -2.85
C THR A 111 -8.93 -7.59 -3.52
N LEU A 112 -7.89 -7.03 -2.93
CA LEU A 112 -6.50 -7.30 -3.29
C LEU A 112 -5.88 -8.24 -2.25
N ASN A 113 -5.22 -9.30 -2.73
CA ASN A 113 -4.64 -10.36 -1.90
C ASN A 113 -3.12 -10.45 -2.15
N ASN A 114 -2.34 -10.41 -1.08
CA ASN A 114 -0.89 -10.57 -1.11
C ASN A 114 -0.48 -11.67 -0.12
N THR A 115 -0.08 -12.82 -0.62
CA THR A 115 0.36 -13.96 0.21
C THR A 115 1.87 -13.92 0.37
N LEU A 116 2.35 -13.78 1.60
CA LEU A 116 3.77 -13.76 1.95
C LEU A 116 4.29 -15.17 2.26
N ALA A 117 5.61 -15.34 2.17
CA ALA A 117 6.25 -16.54 2.69
C ALA A 117 6.15 -16.56 4.23
N PRO A 118 6.02 -17.73 4.88
CA PRO A 118 5.96 -17.80 6.33
C PRO A 118 7.22 -17.28 7.04
N ASN A 119 7.07 -16.34 7.97
CA ASN A 119 8.15 -15.91 8.87
C ASN A 119 7.63 -15.29 10.17
N ALA A 120 7.56 -16.11 11.23
CA ALA A 120 6.96 -15.75 12.52
C ALA A 120 7.64 -14.56 13.25
N LEU A 121 8.86 -14.19 12.88
CA LEU A 121 9.64 -13.15 13.56
C LEU A 121 9.56 -11.79 12.86
N ALA A 122 9.08 -11.74 11.61
CA ALA A 122 9.12 -10.54 10.81
C ALA A 122 7.83 -9.70 10.93
N PRO A 123 7.93 -8.37 11.18
CA PRO A 123 6.82 -7.46 10.96
C PRO A 123 6.36 -7.53 9.50
N ILE A 124 5.05 -7.35 9.31
CA ILE A 124 4.46 -7.19 7.98
C ILE A 124 4.13 -5.72 7.81
N LEU A 125 4.63 -5.14 6.73
CA LEU A 125 4.17 -3.85 6.24
C LEU A 125 3.17 -4.05 5.11
N LEU A 126 2.13 -3.22 5.11
CA LEU A 126 1.18 -3.10 4.02
C LEU A 126 1.25 -1.66 3.50
N VAL A 127 1.44 -1.53 2.19
CA VAL A 127 1.32 -0.26 1.47
C VAL A 127 0.10 -0.36 0.56
N PHE A 128 -0.64 0.73 0.46
CA PHE A 128 -1.84 0.83 -0.36
C PHE A 128 -1.81 2.17 -1.10
N GLY A 129 -2.27 2.20 -2.35
CA GLY A 129 -2.19 3.40 -3.17
C GLY A 129 -3.12 3.38 -4.38
N VAL A 130 -3.24 4.55 -5.00
CA VAL A 130 -3.95 4.78 -6.25
C VAL A 130 -3.02 5.44 -7.26
N SER A 131 -3.11 5.01 -8.51
CA SER A 131 -2.39 5.58 -9.65
C SER A 131 -3.38 6.00 -10.74
N PHE A 132 -3.15 7.13 -11.40
CA PHE A 132 -4.03 7.65 -12.44
C PHE A 132 -3.42 7.52 -13.82
N TYR A 133 -4.27 7.29 -14.81
CA TYR A 133 -3.86 7.06 -16.19
C TYR A 133 -4.73 7.86 -17.17
N GLN A 134 -4.11 8.29 -18.25
CA GLN A 134 -4.78 8.77 -19.44
C GLN A 134 -4.78 7.66 -20.51
N GLU A 135 -5.95 7.31 -21.03
CA GLU A 135 -6.09 6.42 -22.16
C GLU A 135 -5.99 7.22 -23.46
N VAL A 136 -5.08 6.83 -24.33
CA VAL A 136 -4.91 7.40 -25.68
C VAL A 136 -4.70 6.25 -26.66
N ASN A 137 -5.54 6.16 -27.69
CA ASN A 137 -5.47 5.09 -28.70
C ASN A 137 -5.41 3.67 -28.09
N SER A 138 -6.25 3.40 -27.09
CA SER A 138 -6.29 2.12 -26.34
C SER A 138 -5.06 1.81 -25.47
N GLY A 139 -4.12 2.75 -25.33
CA GLY A 139 -2.97 2.63 -24.43
C GLY A 139 -3.13 3.48 -23.17
N TYR A 140 -2.72 2.95 -22.01
CA TYR A 140 -2.74 3.67 -20.73
C TYR A 140 -1.39 4.31 -20.42
N TYR A 141 -1.40 5.62 -20.20
CA TYR A 141 -0.22 6.42 -19.86
C TYR A 141 -0.34 6.93 -18.44
N SER A 142 0.66 6.63 -17.59
CA SER A 142 0.67 7.07 -16.19
C SER A 142 0.73 8.60 -16.11
N LEU A 143 -0.13 9.17 -15.28
CA LEU A 143 -0.10 10.59 -14.93
C LEU A 143 0.67 10.73 -13.62
N ASN A 144 1.99 10.89 -13.75
CA ASN A 144 2.87 11.14 -12.61
C ASN A 144 2.83 12.65 -12.32
N ASN A 145 2.29 13.02 -11.16
CA ASN A 145 2.44 14.36 -10.59
C ASN A 145 3.13 14.25 -9.24
#